data_AF-A0A813AZZ8-F1
#
_entry.id   AF-A0A813AZZ8-F1
#
_cell.length_a   1.000
_cell.length_b   1.000
_cell.length_c   1.000
_cell.angle_alpha   90.00
_cell.angle_beta   90.00
_cell.angle_gamma   90.00
#
_symmetry.space_group_name_H-M   'P 1'
#
loop_
_entity.id
_entity.type
_entity.pdbx_description
1 polymer ?
#
loop_
_entity_poly.entity_id
_entity_poly.type
_entity_poly.pdbx_seq_one_letter_code
_entity_poly.pdbx_strand_id
1 'polypeptide(L)'
;MVLDILACATGLWFGLHRGRKKWNAKTKLAAAVEAANPDEMLKACDEVEASGANATGVPAVRHMASVLGRFATLCEPDENEIEKACGDAEAAGVHEQHVQAFRQKACMIHRALRRLAAAEHSGDAVEMHEACDEAESSGAAAGRVHAVRLKANINIIRAADEVNSQQLVAICFGLKGLHAKFGAEDSLHLLTPLAATLATLQSKLIVDSKCVSCGEAVLESQAPVCSQGTHSLCPSCFEKYARAEQDQPEAVIRQRGAFLLCPCRAPADACCNGSFSEQTMAKYLPSELFDTHMALQRQQIRAEEHAKANQMLSKLAAEWERQVPGLSEELLANQMKAALPGAHQCGHCGFGPVLHDHCDNLSTHHHESRGRTRISNACPSCGHFSGNISGWPRWDGRICHLAQARSTKDSRIWKEQMRRDYELAVRISQTA
;
A
#
# COMPACT_ATOMS: atom_id res chain seq x y z
N MET A 1 44.71 -0.80 -40.90
CA MET A 1 44.70 -2.20 -40.39
C MET A 1 44.11 -2.34 -38.99
N VAL A 2 44.70 -1.80 -37.90
CA VAL A 2 44.12 -1.93 -36.54
C VAL A 2 42.79 -1.15 -36.39
N LEU A 3 42.68 0.04 -37.00
CA LEU A 3 41.45 0.83 -37.01
C LEU A 3 40.33 0.20 -37.84
N ASP A 4 40.66 -0.49 -38.94
CA ASP A 4 39.67 -1.19 -39.78
C ASP A 4 39.12 -2.45 -39.09
N ILE A 5 39.95 -3.15 -38.30
CA ILE A 5 39.52 -4.30 -37.50
C ILE A 5 38.59 -3.85 -36.36
N LEU A 6 38.87 -2.70 -35.71
CA LEU A 6 37.99 -2.12 -34.69
C LEU A 6 36.66 -1.61 -35.26
N ALA A 7 36.65 -1.04 -36.47
CA ALA A 7 35.43 -0.64 -37.16
C ALA A 7 34.56 -1.85 -37.55
N CYS A 8 35.16 -2.94 -38.01
CA CYS A 8 34.44 -4.20 -38.28
C CYS A 8 33.89 -4.85 -37.00
N ALA A 9 34.66 -4.89 -35.91
CA ALA A 9 34.23 -5.49 -34.65
C ALA A 9 33.08 -4.72 -33.99
N THR A 10 33.11 -3.38 -34.04
CA THR A 10 32.02 -2.54 -33.53
C THR A 10 30.74 -2.71 -34.34
N GLY A 11 30.83 -2.76 -35.69
CA GLY A 11 29.68 -3.01 -36.56
C GLY A 11 28.97 -4.36 -36.28
N LEU A 12 29.74 -5.43 -36.09
CA LEU A 12 29.22 -6.76 -35.71
C LEU A 12 28.55 -6.76 -34.33
N TRP A 13 29.14 -6.06 -33.35
CA TRP A 13 28.59 -5.96 -32.00
C TRP A 13 27.27 -5.16 -31.97
N PHE A 14 27.21 -4.03 -32.68
CA PHE A 14 25.98 -3.24 -32.82
C PHE A 14 24.87 -4.03 -33.54
N GLY A 15 25.21 -4.84 -34.54
CA GLY A 15 24.27 -5.72 -35.24
C GLY A 15 23.67 -6.78 -34.32
N LEU A 16 24.50 -7.48 -33.54
CA LEU A 16 24.06 -8.49 -32.57
C LEU A 16 23.21 -7.90 -31.45
N HIS A 17 23.59 -6.73 -30.93
CA HIS A 17 22.84 -6.05 -29.87
C HIS A 17 21.46 -5.58 -30.35
N ARG A 18 21.38 -5.03 -31.57
CA ARG A 18 20.11 -4.62 -32.20
C ARG A 18 19.22 -5.85 -32.48
N GLY A 19 19.81 -6.96 -32.93
CA GLY A 19 19.08 -8.23 -33.11
C GLY A 19 18.49 -8.77 -31.81
N ARG A 20 19.28 -8.82 -30.73
CA ARG A 20 18.83 -9.27 -29.40
C ARG A 20 17.71 -8.39 -28.83
N LYS A 21 17.81 -7.06 -28.99
CA LYS A 21 16.75 -6.12 -28.56
C LYS A 21 15.41 -6.40 -29.27
N LYS A 22 15.44 -6.59 -30.59
CA LYS A 22 14.24 -6.92 -31.37
C LYS A 22 13.62 -8.26 -30.96
N TRP A 23 14.44 -9.27 -30.70
CA TRP A 23 13.98 -10.57 -30.26
C TRP A 23 13.34 -10.50 -28.86
N ASN A 24 14.01 -9.86 -27.90
CA ASN A 24 13.48 -9.67 -26.54
C ASN A 24 12.14 -8.93 -26.54
N ALA A 25 11.99 -7.87 -27.33
CA ALA A 25 10.74 -7.11 -27.42
C ALA A 25 9.58 -7.98 -27.95
N LYS A 26 9.82 -8.82 -28.97
CA LYS A 26 8.83 -9.77 -29.49
C LYS A 26 8.45 -10.84 -28.46
N THR A 27 9.43 -11.40 -27.75
CA THR A 27 9.18 -12.40 -26.72
C THR A 27 8.35 -11.82 -25.56
N LYS A 28 8.65 -10.58 -25.15
CA LYS A 28 7.83 -9.87 -24.14
C LYS A 28 6.42 -9.61 -24.62
N LEU A 29 6.24 -9.22 -25.89
CA LEU A 29 4.90 -9.02 -26.45
C LEU A 29 4.11 -10.32 -26.46
N ALA A 30 4.73 -11.44 -26.87
CA ALA A 30 4.08 -12.76 -26.82
C ALA A 30 3.67 -13.14 -25.39
N ALA A 31 4.57 -12.99 -24.42
CA ALA A 31 4.28 -13.28 -23.01
C ALA A 31 3.16 -12.39 -22.43
N ALA A 32 3.14 -11.09 -22.78
CA ALA A 32 2.10 -10.16 -22.34
C ALA A 32 0.72 -10.51 -22.93
N VAL A 33 0.68 -10.93 -24.20
CA VAL A 33 -0.55 -11.40 -24.86
C VAL A 33 -1.04 -12.71 -24.23
N GLU A 34 -0.13 -13.64 -23.92
CA GLU A 34 -0.45 -14.90 -23.23
C GLU A 34 -1.00 -14.65 -21.82
N ALA A 35 -0.42 -13.69 -21.10
CA ALA A 35 -0.90 -13.27 -19.78
C ALA A 35 -2.23 -12.49 -19.84
N ALA A 36 -2.64 -12.01 -21.04
CA ALA A 36 -3.81 -11.18 -21.27
C ALA A 36 -3.91 -9.97 -20.31
N ASN A 37 -2.76 -9.35 -20.00
CA ASN A 37 -2.70 -8.16 -19.18
C ASN A 37 -2.64 -6.91 -20.09
N PRO A 38 -3.68 -6.06 -20.11
CA PRO A 38 -3.77 -4.95 -21.06
C PRO A 38 -2.64 -3.92 -20.91
N ASP A 39 -2.21 -3.63 -19.67
CA ASP A 39 -1.13 -2.67 -19.42
C ASP A 39 0.22 -3.20 -19.88
N GLU A 40 0.48 -4.49 -19.62
CA GLU A 40 1.71 -5.15 -20.10
C GLU A 40 1.72 -5.30 -21.62
N MET A 41 0.56 -5.57 -22.24
CA MET A 41 0.42 -5.63 -23.70
C MET A 41 0.74 -4.27 -24.34
N LEU A 42 0.19 -3.17 -23.81
CA LEU A 42 0.46 -1.81 -24.32
C LEU A 42 1.94 -1.45 -24.17
N LYS A 43 2.53 -1.73 -23.00
CA LYS A 43 3.96 -1.50 -22.76
C LYS A 43 4.84 -2.33 -23.70
N ALA A 44 4.51 -3.60 -23.92
CA ALA A 44 5.27 -4.46 -24.82
C ALA A 44 5.15 -4.01 -26.29
N CYS A 45 3.98 -3.47 -26.70
CA CYS A 45 3.80 -2.83 -27.99
C CYS A 45 4.76 -1.63 -28.17
N ASP A 46 4.85 -0.75 -27.18
CA ASP A 46 5.78 0.40 -27.21
C ASP A 46 7.25 -0.07 -27.33
N GLU A 47 7.62 -1.14 -26.62
CA GLU A 47 8.97 -1.72 -26.69
C GLU A 47 9.28 -2.33 -28.07
N VAL A 48 8.31 -2.97 -28.72
CA VAL A 48 8.46 -3.53 -30.09
C VAL A 48 8.70 -2.42 -31.10
N GLU A 49 7.89 -1.34 -31.05
CA GLU A 49 8.03 -0.17 -31.92
C GLU A 49 9.39 0.52 -31.71
N ALA A 50 9.79 0.75 -30.45
CA ALA A 50 11.07 1.36 -30.10
C ALA A 50 12.30 0.52 -30.52
N SER A 51 12.16 -0.81 -30.56
CA SER A 51 13.25 -1.70 -30.98
C SER A 51 13.49 -1.75 -32.50
N GLY A 52 12.58 -1.17 -33.30
CA GLY A 52 12.56 -1.30 -34.75
C GLY A 52 12.31 -2.73 -35.24
N ALA A 53 11.68 -3.57 -34.40
CA ALA A 53 11.15 -4.87 -34.81
C ALA A 53 9.96 -4.68 -35.76
N ASN A 54 9.60 -5.73 -36.51
CA ASN A 54 8.41 -5.66 -37.36
C ASN A 54 7.16 -5.41 -36.49
N ALA A 55 6.46 -4.31 -36.73
CA ALA A 55 5.30 -3.85 -35.98
C ALA A 55 3.95 -4.20 -36.63
N THR A 56 3.90 -5.04 -37.68
CA THR A 56 2.64 -5.38 -38.38
C THR A 56 1.52 -5.84 -37.45
N GLY A 57 1.82 -6.57 -36.37
CA GLY A 57 0.83 -7.05 -35.40
C GLY A 57 0.54 -6.13 -34.21
N VAL A 58 1.29 -5.03 -34.04
CA VAL A 58 1.16 -4.14 -32.87
C VAL A 58 -0.22 -3.46 -32.79
N PRO A 59 -0.79 -2.90 -33.88
CA PRO A 59 -2.11 -2.27 -33.81
C PRO A 59 -3.21 -3.22 -33.32
N ALA A 60 -3.18 -4.48 -33.75
CA ALA A 60 -4.12 -5.51 -33.30
C ALA A 60 -3.97 -5.84 -31.81
N VAL A 61 -2.74 -6.02 -31.33
CA VAL A 61 -2.49 -6.27 -29.91
C VAL A 61 -2.92 -5.07 -29.05
N ARG A 62 -2.70 -3.83 -29.51
CA ARG A 62 -3.23 -2.63 -28.84
C ARG A 62 -4.76 -2.61 -28.81
N HIS A 63 -5.42 -3.05 -29.89
CA HIS A 63 -6.88 -3.16 -29.92
C HIS A 63 -7.38 -4.20 -28.91
N MET A 64 -6.76 -5.39 -28.86
CA MET A 64 -7.05 -6.42 -27.86
C MET A 64 -6.85 -5.91 -26.42
N ALA A 65 -5.75 -5.21 -26.16
CA ALA A 65 -5.48 -4.61 -24.86
C ALA A 65 -6.53 -3.54 -24.50
N SER A 66 -6.94 -2.71 -25.45
CA SER A 66 -8.01 -1.73 -25.26
C SER A 66 -9.34 -2.39 -24.92
N VAL A 67 -9.69 -3.48 -25.61
CA VAL A 67 -10.91 -4.27 -25.38
C VAL A 67 -10.90 -4.87 -23.97
N LEU A 68 -9.78 -5.50 -23.53
CA LEU A 68 -9.62 -5.99 -22.16
C LEU A 68 -9.70 -4.87 -21.12
N GLY A 69 -9.04 -3.73 -21.38
CA GLY A 69 -9.13 -2.56 -20.52
C GLY A 69 -10.56 -2.04 -20.37
N ARG A 70 -11.34 -2.05 -21.46
CA ARG A 70 -12.77 -1.71 -21.41
C ARG A 70 -13.55 -2.72 -20.58
N PHE A 71 -13.29 -4.03 -20.71
CA PHE A 71 -13.95 -5.04 -19.85
C PHE A 71 -13.62 -4.90 -18.38
N ALA A 72 -12.41 -4.44 -18.04
CA ALA A 72 -12.11 -4.10 -16.67
C ALA A 72 -12.99 -2.93 -16.18
N THR A 73 -13.32 -1.97 -17.04
CA THR A 73 -14.10 -0.78 -16.63
C THR A 73 -15.62 -0.90 -16.76
N LEU A 74 -16.13 -1.74 -17.66
CA LEU A 74 -17.55 -1.82 -17.99
C LEU A 74 -18.29 -2.81 -17.10
N CYS A 75 -19.53 -2.45 -16.74
CA CYS A 75 -20.40 -3.32 -15.94
C CYS A 75 -20.87 -4.57 -16.69
N GLU A 76 -20.94 -4.53 -18.03
CA GLU A 76 -21.39 -5.66 -18.86
C GLU A 76 -20.58 -5.72 -20.16
N PRO A 77 -19.70 -6.72 -20.31
CA PRO A 77 -19.04 -7.03 -21.57
C PRO A 77 -20.04 -7.41 -22.68
N ASP A 78 -19.94 -6.83 -23.87
CA ASP A 78 -20.61 -7.37 -25.08
C ASP A 78 -19.77 -8.53 -25.64
N GLU A 79 -20.33 -9.74 -25.66
CA GLU A 79 -19.68 -10.93 -26.25
C GLU A 79 -19.29 -10.69 -27.72
N ASN A 80 -20.05 -9.84 -28.45
CA ASN A 80 -19.73 -9.50 -29.84
C ASN A 80 -18.46 -8.65 -29.98
N GLU A 81 -18.15 -7.80 -28.99
CA GLU A 81 -16.89 -7.03 -29.00
C GLU A 81 -15.67 -7.94 -28.82
N ILE A 82 -15.78 -9.00 -28.01
CA ILE A 82 -14.71 -10.00 -27.83
C ILE A 82 -14.41 -10.68 -29.17
N GLU A 83 -15.44 -11.23 -29.81
CA GLU A 83 -15.26 -11.97 -31.06
C GLU A 83 -14.78 -11.07 -32.19
N LYS A 84 -15.30 -9.83 -32.27
CA LYS A 84 -14.81 -8.85 -33.24
C LYS A 84 -13.33 -8.55 -33.02
N ALA A 85 -12.90 -8.29 -31.78
CA ALA A 85 -11.50 -8.00 -31.48
C ALA A 85 -10.57 -9.17 -31.81
N CYS A 86 -11.04 -10.40 -31.58
CA CYS A 86 -10.31 -11.62 -31.93
C CYS A 86 -10.20 -11.78 -33.46
N GLY A 87 -11.29 -11.57 -34.19
CA GLY A 87 -11.27 -11.59 -35.66
C GLY A 87 -10.36 -10.53 -36.27
N ASP A 88 -10.37 -9.31 -35.72
CA ASP A 88 -9.46 -8.23 -36.14
C ASP A 88 -7.98 -8.60 -35.86
N ALA A 89 -7.71 -9.31 -34.75
CA ALA A 89 -6.37 -9.78 -34.42
C ALA A 89 -5.88 -10.90 -35.35
N GLU A 90 -6.74 -11.87 -35.66
CA GLU A 90 -6.47 -12.93 -36.64
C GLU A 90 -6.19 -12.33 -38.02
N ALA A 91 -7.01 -11.37 -38.47
CA ALA A 91 -6.83 -10.66 -39.73
C ALA A 91 -5.52 -9.88 -39.81
N ALA A 92 -5.01 -9.39 -38.67
CA ALA A 92 -3.72 -8.72 -38.56
C ALA A 92 -2.51 -9.67 -38.46
N GLY A 93 -2.73 -10.98 -38.50
CA GLY A 93 -1.68 -12.00 -38.45
C GLY A 93 -1.15 -12.29 -37.04
N VAL A 94 -1.93 -12.01 -35.99
CA VAL A 94 -1.62 -12.50 -34.64
C VAL A 94 -1.74 -14.03 -34.64
N HIS A 95 -0.81 -14.71 -33.95
CA HIS A 95 -0.77 -16.17 -33.91
C HIS A 95 -2.06 -16.74 -33.28
N GLU A 96 -2.65 -17.75 -33.91
CA GLU A 96 -3.95 -18.35 -33.53
C GLU A 96 -3.99 -18.77 -32.05
N GLN A 97 -2.92 -19.39 -31.54
CA GLN A 97 -2.84 -19.80 -30.13
C GLN A 97 -3.00 -18.62 -29.15
N HIS A 98 -2.46 -17.45 -29.48
CA HIS A 98 -2.57 -16.26 -28.64
C HIS A 98 -4.00 -15.70 -28.66
N VAL A 99 -4.65 -15.72 -29.83
CA VAL A 99 -6.05 -15.30 -29.96
C VAL A 99 -6.97 -16.25 -29.18
N GLN A 100 -6.71 -17.56 -29.24
CA GLN A 100 -7.46 -18.55 -28.46
C GLN A 100 -7.28 -18.37 -26.94
N ALA A 101 -6.05 -18.14 -26.47
CA ALA A 101 -5.80 -17.84 -25.06
C ALA A 101 -6.55 -16.58 -24.59
N PHE A 102 -6.56 -15.53 -25.43
CA PHE A 102 -7.33 -14.32 -25.18
C PHE A 102 -8.84 -14.60 -25.10
N ARG A 103 -9.41 -15.32 -26.08
CA ARG A 103 -10.85 -15.70 -26.08
C ARG A 103 -11.22 -16.44 -24.79
N GLN A 104 -10.41 -17.42 -24.39
CA GLN A 104 -10.64 -18.18 -23.17
C GLN A 104 -10.62 -17.29 -21.93
N LYS A 105 -9.64 -16.40 -21.81
CA LYS A 105 -9.53 -15.48 -20.66
C LYS A 105 -10.69 -14.48 -20.61
N ALA A 106 -11.04 -13.89 -21.76
CA ALA A 106 -12.16 -12.95 -21.86
C ALA A 106 -13.50 -13.63 -21.48
N CYS A 107 -13.70 -14.88 -21.92
CA CYS A 107 -14.86 -15.69 -21.56
C CYS A 107 -14.92 -15.98 -20.04
N MET A 108 -13.78 -16.32 -19.42
CA MET A 108 -13.70 -16.51 -17.96
C MET A 108 -14.07 -15.24 -17.19
N ILE A 109 -13.48 -14.10 -17.56
CA ILE A 109 -13.79 -12.80 -16.92
C ILE A 109 -15.28 -12.48 -17.08
N HIS A 110 -15.83 -12.66 -18.29
CA HIS A 110 -17.24 -12.39 -18.55
C HIS A 110 -18.18 -13.28 -17.72
N ARG A 111 -17.87 -14.59 -17.61
CA ARG A 111 -18.62 -15.51 -16.76
C ARG A 111 -18.57 -15.11 -15.29
N ALA A 112 -17.39 -14.76 -14.77
CA ALA A 112 -17.23 -14.34 -13.39
C ALA A 112 -17.99 -13.04 -13.10
N LEU A 113 -17.97 -12.06 -14.02
CA LEU A 113 -18.75 -10.83 -13.91
C LEU A 113 -20.27 -11.07 -13.95
N ARG A 114 -20.75 -12.00 -14.80
CA ARG A 114 -22.17 -12.39 -14.81
C ARG A 114 -22.59 -13.02 -13.48
N ARG A 115 -21.75 -13.89 -12.91
CA ARG A 115 -22.00 -14.47 -11.59
C ARG A 115 -22.01 -13.40 -10.49
N LEU A 116 -21.05 -12.47 -10.53
CA LEU A 116 -20.98 -11.34 -9.60
C LEU A 116 -22.24 -10.47 -9.66
N ALA A 117 -22.74 -10.19 -10.87
CA ALA A 117 -23.98 -9.44 -11.07
C ALA A 117 -25.20 -10.21 -10.52
N ALA A 118 -25.30 -11.52 -10.77
CA ALA A 118 -26.37 -12.36 -10.25
C ALA A 118 -26.34 -12.42 -8.71
N ALA A 119 -25.16 -12.61 -8.12
CA ALA A 119 -24.96 -12.61 -6.67
C ALA A 119 -25.33 -11.24 -6.06
N GLU A 120 -24.93 -10.14 -6.69
CA GLU A 120 -25.34 -8.81 -6.22
C GLU A 120 -26.86 -8.59 -6.29
N HIS A 121 -27.52 -9.15 -7.30
CA HIS A 121 -28.98 -9.06 -7.45
C HIS A 121 -29.72 -9.92 -6.42
N SER A 122 -29.15 -11.05 -6.01
CA SER A 122 -29.69 -11.91 -4.95
C SER A 122 -29.69 -11.21 -3.59
N GLY A 123 -28.69 -10.36 -3.34
CA GLY A 123 -28.46 -9.73 -2.05
C GLY A 123 -27.87 -10.66 -0.97
N ASP A 124 -27.64 -11.94 -1.28
CA ASP A 124 -26.98 -12.89 -0.37
C ASP A 124 -25.50 -12.53 -0.24
N ALA A 125 -25.10 -12.09 0.96
CA ALA A 125 -23.74 -11.65 1.21
C ALA A 125 -22.70 -12.75 1.02
N VAL A 126 -23.03 -14.01 1.33
CA VAL A 126 -22.10 -15.14 1.15
C VAL A 126 -21.87 -15.37 -0.33
N GLU A 127 -22.94 -15.44 -1.12
CA GLU A 127 -22.84 -15.60 -2.58
C GLU A 127 -22.08 -14.42 -3.22
N MET A 128 -22.30 -13.20 -2.73
CA MET A 128 -21.57 -12.01 -3.17
C MET A 128 -20.07 -12.11 -2.88
N HIS A 129 -19.66 -12.61 -1.71
CA HIS A 129 -18.24 -12.81 -1.38
C HIS A 129 -17.59 -13.88 -2.27
N GLU A 130 -18.24 -15.03 -2.44
CA GLU A 130 -17.73 -16.09 -3.32
C GLU A 130 -17.57 -15.61 -4.77
N ALA A 131 -18.55 -14.85 -5.27
CA ALA A 131 -18.49 -14.28 -6.62
C ALA A 131 -17.40 -13.20 -6.74
N CYS A 132 -17.11 -12.45 -5.68
CA CYS A 132 -15.99 -11.50 -5.64
C CYS A 132 -14.64 -12.22 -5.77
N ASP A 133 -14.45 -13.33 -5.07
CA ASP A 133 -13.21 -14.12 -5.10
C ASP A 133 -13.01 -14.80 -6.47
N GLU A 134 -14.09 -15.31 -7.08
CA GLU A 134 -14.08 -15.84 -8.45
C GLU A 134 -13.71 -14.75 -9.48
N ALA A 135 -14.26 -13.54 -9.32
CA ALA A 135 -13.96 -12.40 -10.18
C ALA A 135 -12.50 -11.96 -10.06
N GLU A 136 -11.95 -11.87 -8.84
CA GLU A 136 -10.54 -11.54 -8.59
C GLU A 136 -9.58 -12.56 -9.20
N SER A 137 -9.84 -13.86 -8.96
CA SER A 137 -9.01 -14.94 -9.53
C SER A 137 -9.06 -14.97 -11.08
N SER A 138 -10.16 -14.51 -11.66
CA SER A 138 -10.32 -14.39 -13.11
C SER A 138 -9.62 -13.14 -13.69
N GLY A 139 -9.19 -12.19 -12.86
CA GLY A 139 -8.59 -10.92 -13.30
C GLY A 139 -9.61 -9.83 -13.63
N ALA A 140 -10.82 -9.91 -13.09
CA ALA A 140 -11.79 -8.82 -13.19
C ALA A 140 -11.32 -7.59 -12.40
N ALA A 141 -11.85 -6.42 -12.73
CA ALA A 141 -11.36 -5.18 -12.12
C ALA A 141 -11.66 -5.07 -10.62
N ALA A 142 -10.60 -4.76 -9.88
CA ALA A 142 -10.64 -4.57 -8.43
C ALA A 142 -11.69 -3.53 -7.98
N GLY A 143 -11.95 -2.50 -8.78
CA GLY A 143 -12.92 -1.45 -8.44
C GLY A 143 -14.35 -1.98 -8.28
N ARG A 144 -14.83 -2.81 -9.22
CA ARG A 144 -16.18 -3.38 -9.16
C ARG A 144 -16.30 -4.42 -8.05
N VAL A 145 -15.29 -5.28 -7.92
CA VAL A 145 -15.25 -6.30 -6.86
C VAL A 145 -15.30 -5.65 -5.47
N HIS A 146 -14.50 -4.60 -5.25
CA HIS A 146 -14.49 -3.87 -3.99
C HIS A 146 -15.86 -3.28 -3.63
N ALA A 147 -16.56 -2.68 -4.61
CA ALA A 147 -17.89 -2.12 -4.40
C ALA A 147 -18.93 -3.20 -4.01
N VAL A 148 -18.92 -4.35 -4.68
CA VAL A 148 -19.82 -5.47 -4.35
C VAL A 148 -19.48 -6.06 -2.97
N ARG A 149 -18.19 -6.23 -2.65
CA ARG A 149 -17.74 -6.73 -1.34
C ARG A 149 -18.15 -5.77 -0.20
N LEU A 150 -18.07 -4.46 -0.41
CA LEU A 150 -18.58 -3.48 0.54
C LEU A 150 -20.10 -3.61 0.74
N LYS A 151 -20.85 -3.81 -0.33
CA LYS A 151 -22.30 -4.03 -0.27
C LYS A 151 -22.65 -5.33 0.45
N ALA A 152 -21.89 -6.41 0.24
CA ALA A 152 -22.05 -7.67 0.97
C ALA A 152 -21.86 -7.46 2.48
N ASN A 153 -20.80 -6.75 2.87
CA ASN A 153 -20.55 -6.40 4.29
C ASN A 153 -21.70 -5.61 4.90
N ILE A 154 -22.27 -4.64 4.16
CA ILE A 154 -23.45 -3.89 4.61
C ILE A 154 -24.66 -4.83 4.80
N ASN A 155 -24.88 -5.78 3.89
CA ASN A 155 -25.97 -6.75 4.02
C ASN A 155 -25.79 -7.67 5.23
N ILE A 156 -24.56 -8.10 5.55
CA ILE A 156 -24.27 -8.88 6.78
C ILE A 156 -24.66 -8.08 8.03
N ILE A 157 -24.26 -6.80 8.09
CA ILE A 157 -24.60 -5.93 9.22
C ILE A 157 -26.12 -5.77 9.35
N ARG A 158 -26.82 -5.53 8.22
CA ARG A 158 -28.29 -5.38 8.22
C ARG A 158 -29.00 -6.66 8.64
N ALA A 159 -28.54 -7.82 8.19
CA ALA A 159 -29.11 -9.11 8.58
C ALA A 159 -28.92 -9.37 10.08
N ALA A 160 -27.75 -9.03 10.64
CA ALA A 160 -27.50 -9.12 12.08
C ALA A 160 -28.42 -8.18 12.88
N ASP A 161 -28.61 -6.94 12.41
CA ASP A 161 -29.54 -5.99 13.03
C ASP A 161 -30.99 -6.47 12.97
N GLU A 162 -31.41 -7.09 11.87
CA GLU A 162 -32.77 -7.62 11.72
C GLU A 162 -33.03 -8.81 12.65
N VAL A 163 -32.08 -9.73 12.79
CA VAL A 163 -32.15 -10.82 13.77
C VAL A 163 -32.24 -10.27 15.18
N ASN A 164 -31.41 -9.27 15.52
CA ASN A 164 -31.47 -8.61 16.84
C ASN A 164 -32.82 -7.92 17.07
N SER A 165 -33.36 -7.24 16.07
CA SER A 165 -34.67 -6.57 16.14
C SER A 165 -35.82 -7.57 16.32
N GLN A 166 -35.83 -8.68 15.56
CA GLN A 166 -36.84 -9.73 15.69
C GLN A 166 -36.79 -10.41 17.06
N GLN A 167 -35.60 -10.67 17.59
CA GLN A 167 -35.43 -11.18 18.95
C GLN A 167 -36.01 -10.21 20.00
N LEU A 168 -35.75 -8.91 19.86
CA LEU A 168 -36.32 -7.89 20.75
C LEU A 168 -37.85 -7.82 20.66
N VAL A 169 -38.44 -7.93 19.47
CA VAL A 169 -39.90 -7.96 19.29
C VAL A 169 -40.52 -9.20 19.92
N ALA A 170 -39.90 -10.38 19.74
CA ALA A 170 -40.36 -11.62 20.36
C ALA A 170 -40.34 -11.54 21.90
N ILE A 171 -39.26 -10.96 22.47
CA ILE A 171 -39.16 -10.69 23.91
C ILE A 171 -40.28 -9.73 24.35
N CYS A 172 -40.52 -8.64 23.61
CA CYS A 172 -41.59 -7.68 23.91
C CYS A 172 -42.99 -8.29 23.86
N PHE A 173 -43.26 -9.19 22.91
CA PHE A 173 -44.55 -9.88 22.81
C PHE A 173 -44.75 -10.88 23.95
N GLY A 174 -43.71 -11.66 24.29
CA GLY A 174 -43.74 -12.56 25.45
C GLY A 174 -44.03 -11.80 26.75
N LEU A 175 -43.41 -10.63 26.92
CA LEU A 175 -43.65 -9.71 28.03
C LEU A 175 -45.10 -9.23 28.14
N LYS A 176 -45.70 -8.78 27.02
CA LYS A 176 -47.09 -8.30 27.00
C LYS A 176 -48.08 -9.43 27.33
N GLY A 177 -47.84 -10.64 26.81
CA GLY A 177 -48.67 -11.81 27.10
C GLY A 177 -48.63 -12.24 28.57
N LEU A 178 -47.47 -12.10 29.21
CA LEU A 178 -47.33 -12.32 30.66
C LEU A 178 -48.07 -11.23 31.44
N HIS A 179 -47.90 -9.95 31.09
CA HIS A 179 -48.57 -8.86 31.80
C HIS A 179 -50.10 -8.99 31.82
N ALA A 180 -50.71 -9.48 30.74
CA ALA A 180 -52.17 -9.68 30.67
C ALA A 180 -52.70 -10.81 31.57
N LYS A 181 -51.84 -11.74 32.02
CA LYS A 181 -52.22 -12.90 32.84
C LYS A 181 -51.98 -12.69 34.33
N PHE A 182 -51.16 -11.72 34.71
CA PHE A 182 -50.73 -11.49 36.08
C PHE A 182 -51.26 -10.15 36.58
N GLY A 183 -51.81 -10.13 37.80
CA GLY A 183 -52.27 -8.90 38.44
C GLY A 183 -51.12 -7.91 38.68
N ALA A 184 -51.45 -6.66 39.02
CA ALA A 184 -50.46 -5.60 39.22
C ALA A 184 -49.38 -5.95 40.26
N GLU A 185 -49.70 -6.77 41.27
CA GLU A 185 -48.75 -7.23 42.29
C GLU A 185 -47.85 -8.38 41.81
N ASP A 186 -48.35 -9.31 40.99
CA ASP A 186 -47.57 -10.42 40.42
C ASP A 186 -46.62 -9.97 39.30
N SER A 187 -46.91 -8.83 38.67
CA SER A 187 -46.10 -8.26 37.58
C SER A 187 -44.69 -7.85 38.04
N LEU A 188 -44.52 -7.47 39.31
CA LEU A 188 -43.21 -7.06 39.86
C LEU A 188 -42.23 -8.25 39.99
N HIS A 189 -42.76 -9.42 40.34
CA HIS A 189 -41.96 -10.65 40.45
C HIS A 189 -41.49 -11.18 39.08
N LEU A 190 -42.22 -10.89 37.99
CA LEU A 190 -41.84 -11.28 36.62
C LEU A 190 -40.90 -10.28 35.93
N LEU A 191 -40.96 -9.00 36.29
CA LEU A 191 -40.05 -7.98 35.75
C LEU A 191 -38.60 -8.20 36.21
N THR A 192 -38.40 -8.76 37.41
CA THR A 192 -37.07 -9.00 37.99
C THR A 192 -36.21 -10.00 37.18
N PRO A 193 -36.68 -11.22 36.84
CA PRO A 193 -35.93 -12.15 36.00
C PRO A 193 -35.76 -11.64 34.56
N LEU A 194 -36.64 -10.76 34.08
CA LEU A 194 -36.55 -10.22 32.74
C LEU A 194 -35.56 -9.05 32.65
N ALA A 195 -35.48 -8.22 33.68
CA ALA A 195 -34.37 -7.28 33.87
C ALA A 195 -33.04 -8.02 34.01
N ALA A 196 -33.01 -9.17 34.71
CA ALA A 196 -31.82 -10.01 34.79
C ALA A 196 -31.47 -10.63 33.42
N THR A 197 -32.45 -11.05 32.62
CA THR A 197 -32.23 -11.60 31.27
C THR A 197 -31.77 -10.52 30.31
N LEU A 198 -32.35 -9.31 30.36
CA LEU A 198 -31.86 -8.15 29.62
C LEU A 198 -30.45 -7.78 30.05
N ALA A 199 -30.14 -7.73 31.35
CA ALA A 199 -28.79 -7.50 31.83
C ALA A 199 -27.82 -8.60 31.39
N THR A 200 -28.27 -9.86 31.29
CA THR A 200 -27.48 -11.00 30.82
C THR A 200 -27.27 -10.97 29.29
N LEU A 201 -28.26 -10.52 28.53
CA LEU A 201 -28.14 -10.32 27.09
C LEU A 201 -27.25 -9.10 26.81
N GLN A 202 -27.42 -8.02 27.56
CA GLN A 202 -26.59 -6.84 27.49
C GLN A 202 -25.14 -7.17 27.87
N SER A 203 -24.90 -8.02 28.87
CA SER A 203 -23.55 -8.50 29.22
C SER A 203 -22.98 -9.59 28.28
N LYS A 204 -23.82 -10.20 27.44
CA LYS A 204 -23.38 -11.10 26.36
C LYS A 204 -23.12 -10.37 25.05
N LEU A 205 -23.85 -9.29 24.79
CA LEU A 205 -23.66 -8.38 23.64
C LEU A 205 -22.55 -7.36 23.89
N ILE A 206 -22.32 -7.00 25.15
CA ILE A 206 -21.15 -6.26 25.59
C ILE A 206 -20.10 -7.29 25.97
N VAL A 207 -19.22 -7.64 25.03
CA VAL A 207 -17.97 -8.26 25.42
C VAL A 207 -17.21 -7.19 26.21
N ASP A 208 -17.26 -7.28 27.53
CA ASP A 208 -16.47 -6.43 28.43
C ASP A 208 -15.01 -6.75 28.20
N SER A 209 -14.39 -6.04 27.27
CA SER A 209 -12.96 -6.05 27.08
C SER A 209 -12.33 -5.23 28.21
N LYS A 210 -11.19 -5.67 28.74
CA LYS A 210 -10.45 -4.89 29.74
C LYS A 210 -9.40 -4.06 29.03
N CYS A 211 -9.30 -2.77 29.39
CA CYS A 211 -8.23 -1.92 28.93
C CYS A 211 -6.88 -2.55 29.30
N VAL A 212 -6.03 -2.82 28.31
CA VAL A 212 -4.76 -3.51 28.53
C VAL A 212 -3.76 -2.69 29.35
N SER A 213 -4.00 -1.38 29.51
CA SER A 213 -3.12 -0.48 30.27
C SER A 213 -3.56 -0.28 31.72
N CYS A 214 -4.85 -0.13 32.01
CA CYS A 214 -5.34 0.14 33.37
C CYS A 214 -6.19 -1.00 33.97
N GLY A 215 -6.58 -2.00 33.17
CA GLY A 215 -7.41 -3.13 33.60
C GLY A 215 -8.91 -2.82 33.77
N GLU A 216 -9.32 -1.56 33.60
CA GLU A 216 -10.73 -1.15 33.68
C GLU A 216 -11.55 -1.74 32.53
N ALA A 217 -12.80 -2.10 32.81
CA ALA A 217 -13.73 -2.57 31.79
C ALA A 217 -14.04 -1.46 30.78
N VAL A 218 -13.99 -1.79 29.49
CA VAL A 218 -14.31 -0.87 28.40
C VAL A 218 -15.27 -1.53 27.42
N LEU A 219 -16.28 -0.76 27.03
CA LEU A 219 -17.22 -1.14 25.99
C LEU A 219 -16.47 -1.18 24.65
N GLU A 220 -16.49 -2.32 23.96
CA GLU A 220 -15.76 -2.53 22.70
C GLU A 220 -16.11 -1.46 21.63
N SER A 221 -17.37 -1.03 21.56
CA SER A 221 -17.83 0.03 20.66
C SER A 221 -17.28 1.43 20.97
N GLN A 222 -16.81 1.64 22.20
CA GLN A 222 -16.27 2.90 22.72
C GLN A 222 -14.77 2.84 23.00
N ALA A 223 -14.11 1.73 22.69
CA ALA A 223 -12.69 1.56 22.92
C ALA A 223 -11.93 1.51 21.57
N PRO A 224 -10.78 2.17 21.45
CA PRO A 224 -9.82 1.85 20.40
C PRO A 224 -9.36 0.39 20.54
N VAL A 225 -9.59 -0.39 19.48
CA VAL A 225 -9.15 -1.79 19.36
C VAL A 225 -8.06 -1.89 18.29
N CYS A 226 -7.04 -2.69 18.57
CA CYS A 226 -5.98 -2.95 17.59
C CYS A 226 -6.52 -3.74 16.37
N SER A 227 -5.78 -3.75 15.25
CA SER A 227 -6.18 -4.44 14.02
C SER A 227 -6.37 -5.95 14.13
N GLN A 228 -5.91 -6.57 15.23
CA GLN A 228 -6.13 -7.98 15.54
C GLN A 228 -7.43 -8.23 16.33
N GLY A 229 -8.15 -7.18 16.74
CA GLY A 229 -9.40 -7.30 17.50
C GLY A 229 -9.25 -7.72 18.97
N THR A 230 -8.05 -8.07 19.43
CA THR A 230 -7.85 -8.73 20.74
C THR A 230 -7.51 -7.80 21.90
N HIS A 231 -6.99 -6.61 21.61
CA HIS A 231 -6.53 -5.66 22.63
C HIS A 231 -7.25 -4.33 22.48
N SER A 232 -7.83 -3.87 23.58
CA SER A 232 -8.52 -2.59 23.70
C SER A 232 -7.85 -1.69 24.72
N LEU A 233 -7.95 -0.37 24.51
CA LEU A 233 -7.52 0.64 25.47
C LEU A 233 -8.73 1.53 25.79
N CYS A 234 -8.85 1.98 27.04
CA CYS A 234 -9.78 3.08 27.31
C CYS A 234 -9.28 4.37 26.64
N PRO A 235 -10.16 5.32 26.26
CA PRO A 235 -9.76 6.52 25.53
C PRO A 235 -8.63 7.33 26.22
N SER A 236 -8.66 7.43 27.55
CA SER A 236 -7.64 8.15 28.31
C SER A 236 -6.28 7.45 28.30
N CYS A 237 -6.24 6.12 28.37
CA CYS A 237 -5.00 5.35 28.24
C CYS A 237 -4.48 5.37 26.79
N PHE A 238 -5.37 5.35 25.80
CA PHE A 238 -4.98 5.43 24.39
C PHE A 238 -4.30 6.76 24.05
N GLU A 239 -4.84 7.89 24.54
CA GLU A 239 -4.20 9.19 24.35
C GLU A 239 -2.83 9.27 25.02
N LYS A 240 -2.72 8.83 26.28
CA LYS A 240 -1.43 8.80 27.01
C LYS A 240 -0.40 7.93 26.29
N TYR A 241 -0.84 6.78 25.79
CA TYR A 241 0.00 5.87 25.01
C TYR A 241 0.47 6.52 23.70
N ALA A 242 -0.43 7.16 22.95
CA ALA A 242 -0.08 7.86 21.72
C ALA A 242 0.95 8.99 21.94
N ARG A 243 0.83 9.76 23.04
CA ARG A 243 1.83 10.76 23.43
C ARG A 243 3.19 10.12 23.73
N ALA A 244 3.20 9.08 24.56
CA ALA A 244 4.42 8.36 24.90
C ALA A 244 5.13 7.72 23.69
N GLU A 245 4.37 7.30 22.67
CA GLU A 245 4.92 6.80 21.41
C GLU A 245 5.45 7.92 20.51
N GLN A 246 4.85 9.12 20.53
CA GLN A 246 5.37 10.30 19.81
C GLN A 246 6.66 10.86 20.43
N ASP A 247 6.81 10.74 21.74
CA ASP A 247 8.01 11.17 22.47
C ASP A 247 9.18 10.18 22.33
N GLN A 248 8.99 9.07 21.61
CA GLN A 248 10.08 8.12 21.35
C GLN A 248 11.15 8.74 20.44
N PRO A 249 12.42 8.32 20.56
CA PRO A 249 13.47 8.74 19.64
C PRO A 249 13.09 8.44 18.19
N GLU A 250 13.43 9.34 17.27
CA GLU A 250 13.09 9.23 15.83
C GLU A 250 13.50 7.87 15.23
N ALA A 251 14.64 7.31 15.66
CA ALA A 251 15.10 6.00 15.23
C ALA A 251 14.10 4.86 15.55
N VAL A 252 13.46 4.93 16.72
CA VAL A 252 12.46 3.94 17.18
C VAL A 252 11.16 4.10 16.39
N ILE A 253 10.72 5.34 16.19
CA ILE A 253 9.54 5.65 15.37
C ILE A 253 9.75 5.12 13.93
N ARG A 254 10.93 5.38 13.36
CA ARG A 254 11.32 4.88 12.03
C ARG A 254 11.30 3.36 11.95
N GLN A 255 11.87 2.67 12.93
CA GLN A 255 11.86 1.20 12.95
C GLN A 255 10.43 0.62 12.95
N ARG A 256 9.47 1.35 13.54
CA ARG A 256 8.07 0.94 13.66
C ARG A 256 7.17 1.39 12.50
N GLY A 257 7.74 1.98 11.44
CA GLY A 257 6.94 2.45 10.30
C GLY A 257 6.08 3.69 10.61
N ALA A 258 6.34 4.41 11.70
CA ALA A 258 5.48 5.47 12.24
C ALA A 258 4.01 5.05 12.46
N PHE A 259 3.73 3.75 12.62
CA PHE A 259 2.42 3.28 13.03
C PHE A 259 2.30 3.34 14.55
N LEU A 260 1.10 3.68 15.05
CA LEU A 260 0.75 3.46 16.44
C LEU A 260 0.46 1.96 16.66
N LEU A 261 1.49 1.22 17.06
CA LEU A 261 1.37 -0.22 17.28
C LEU A 261 0.62 -0.54 18.57
N CYS A 262 0.18 -1.79 18.73
CA CYS A 262 -0.41 -2.26 19.98
C CYS A 262 0.63 -2.19 21.13
N PRO A 263 0.27 -1.74 22.35
CA PRO A 263 1.16 -1.80 23.50
C PRO A 263 1.60 -3.22 23.85
N CYS A 264 0.74 -4.21 23.55
CA CYS A 264 0.98 -5.63 23.76
C CYS A 264 1.86 -6.27 22.66
N ARG A 265 2.83 -5.52 22.11
CA ARG A 265 3.81 -6.04 21.14
C ARG A 265 5.05 -6.55 21.86
N ALA A 266 5.67 -7.61 21.33
CA ALA A 266 6.97 -8.11 21.77
C ALA A 266 8.05 -6.99 21.79
N PRO A 267 9.03 -7.00 22.73
CA PRO A 267 9.67 -8.20 23.30
C PRO A 267 9.17 -8.64 24.69
N ALA A 268 8.24 -7.92 25.31
CA ALA A 268 7.68 -8.30 26.61
C ALA A 268 6.23 -8.79 26.45
N ASP A 269 6.07 -10.11 26.51
CA ASP A 269 4.86 -10.84 26.93
C ASP A 269 3.54 -10.75 26.13
N ALA A 270 3.52 -10.28 24.87
CA ALA A 270 2.33 -10.49 24.03
C ALA A 270 2.60 -10.65 22.52
N CYS A 271 1.88 -11.62 21.93
CA CYS A 271 1.94 -12.05 20.54
C CYS A 271 1.25 -11.10 19.55
N CYS A 272 1.05 -9.82 19.91
CA CYS A 272 0.30 -8.89 19.07
C CYS A 272 1.25 -8.05 18.19
N ASN A 273 1.14 -8.25 16.87
CA ASN A 273 1.72 -7.33 15.88
C ASN A 273 0.66 -6.36 15.32
N GLY A 274 -0.45 -6.19 16.03
CA GLY A 274 -1.52 -5.29 15.62
C GLY A 274 -1.11 -3.83 15.70
N SER A 275 -1.77 -3.00 14.91
CA SER A 275 -1.67 -1.54 14.93
C SER A 275 -3.05 -0.93 15.04
N PHE A 276 -3.13 0.33 15.45
CA PHE A 276 -4.39 1.07 15.41
C PHE A 276 -4.56 1.71 14.04
N SER A 277 -5.74 1.55 13.44
CA SER A 277 -6.06 2.15 12.15
C SER A 277 -6.15 3.68 12.25
N GLU A 278 -5.99 4.37 11.12
CA GLU A 278 -6.18 5.82 11.05
C GLU A 278 -7.58 6.24 11.51
N GLN A 279 -8.61 5.44 11.21
CA GLN A 279 -9.99 5.68 11.64
C GLN A 279 -10.12 5.61 13.16
N THR A 280 -9.50 4.61 13.79
CA THR A 280 -9.45 4.47 15.25
C THR A 280 -8.72 5.67 15.86
N MET A 281 -7.57 6.05 15.31
CA MET A 281 -6.82 7.21 15.81
C MET A 281 -7.62 8.51 15.66
N ALA A 282 -8.27 8.74 14.52
CA ALA A 282 -9.09 9.93 14.28
C ALA A 282 -10.31 10.01 15.21
N LYS A 283 -10.90 8.86 15.56
CA LYS A 283 -12.07 8.79 16.45
C LYS A 283 -11.73 9.08 17.91
N TYR A 284 -10.57 8.62 18.38
CA TYR A 284 -10.25 8.60 19.82
C TYR A 284 -9.13 9.53 20.26
N LEU A 285 -8.28 10.03 19.36
CA LEU A 285 -7.24 11.00 19.73
C LEU A 285 -7.75 12.45 19.59
N PRO A 286 -7.26 13.38 20.43
CA PRO A 286 -7.45 14.80 20.20
C PRO A 286 -6.92 15.20 18.80
N SER A 287 -7.59 16.14 18.12
CA SER A 287 -7.25 16.54 16.74
C SER A 287 -5.78 16.92 16.58
N GLU A 288 -5.23 17.70 17.52
CA GLU A 288 -3.82 18.13 17.49
C GLU A 288 -2.84 16.94 17.55
N LEU A 289 -3.16 15.95 18.39
CA LEU A 289 -2.32 14.76 18.58
C LEU A 289 -2.39 13.84 17.36
N PHE A 290 -3.59 13.67 16.79
CA PHE A 290 -3.79 12.94 15.54
C PHE A 290 -3.02 13.58 14.38
N ASP A 291 -3.10 14.91 14.23
CA ASP A 291 -2.44 15.63 13.15
C ASP A 291 -0.93 15.53 13.23
N THR A 292 -0.38 15.64 14.44
CA THR A 292 1.05 15.42 14.71
C THR A 292 1.49 14.02 14.31
N HIS A 293 0.69 12.99 14.66
CA HIS A 293 0.96 11.60 14.27
C HIS A 293 0.96 11.44 12.74
N MET A 294 -0.04 12.00 12.04
CA MET A 294 -0.15 11.93 10.58
C MET A 294 0.98 12.67 9.86
N ALA A 295 1.46 13.79 10.40
CA ALA A 295 2.59 14.50 9.85
C ALA A 295 3.89 13.66 9.93
N LEU A 296 4.14 13.03 11.09
CA LEU A 296 5.29 12.14 11.30
C LEU A 296 5.23 10.92 10.37
N GLN A 297 4.06 10.29 10.25
CA GLN A 297 3.89 9.12 9.38
C GLN A 297 4.13 9.46 7.90
N ARG A 298 3.59 10.58 7.41
CA ARG A 298 3.84 11.05 6.03
C ARG A 298 5.30 11.38 5.79
N GLN A 299 5.98 12.01 6.75
CA GLN A 299 7.41 12.30 6.66
C GLN A 299 8.22 11.01 6.50
N GLN A 300 7.86 9.97 7.27
CA GLN A 300 8.52 8.68 7.18
C GLN A 300 8.28 7.97 5.85
N ILE A 301 7.03 7.91 5.37
CA ILE A 301 6.70 7.30 4.07
C ILE A 301 7.54 7.94 2.96
N ARG A 302 7.61 9.29 2.93
CA ARG A 302 8.46 10.00 1.96
C ARG A 302 9.94 9.65 2.09
N ALA A 303 10.45 9.54 3.32
CA ALA A 303 11.84 9.17 3.55
C ALA A 303 12.15 7.74 3.07
N GLU A 304 11.23 6.78 3.28
CA GLU A 304 11.34 5.40 2.79
C GLU A 304 11.24 5.31 1.27
N GLU A 305 10.28 6.00 0.66
CA GLU A 305 10.14 6.10 -0.80
C GLU A 305 11.41 6.68 -1.43
N HIS A 306 11.94 7.76 -0.85
CA HIS A 306 13.20 8.35 -1.30
C HIS A 306 14.38 7.40 -1.11
N ALA A 307 14.43 6.63 -0.01
CA ALA A 307 15.47 5.64 0.21
C ALA A 307 15.40 4.50 -0.82
N LYS A 308 14.20 4.01 -1.15
CA LYS A 308 13.96 3.00 -2.18
C LYS A 308 14.34 3.52 -3.57
N ALA A 309 13.95 4.75 -3.92
CA ALA A 309 14.34 5.39 -5.17
C ALA A 309 15.87 5.51 -5.29
N ASN A 310 16.55 5.99 -4.25
CA ASN A 310 18.01 6.05 -4.22
C ASN A 310 18.67 4.68 -4.34
N GLN A 311 18.11 3.66 -3.70
CA GLN A 311 18.61 2.28 -3.83
C GLN A 311 18.45 1.76 -5.26
N MET A 312 17.31 2.02 -5.90
CA MET A 312 17.07 1.64 -7.29
C MET A 312 18.03 2.36 -8.24
N LEU A 313 18.24 3.67 -8.07
CA LEU A 313 19.22 4.44 -8.83
C LEU A 313 20.63 3.90 -8.64
N SER A 314 21.00 3.53 -7.41
CA SER A 314 22.32 2.93 -7.12
C SER A 314 22.48 1.56 -7.81
N LYS A 315 21.42 0.73 -7.84
CA LYS A 315 21.45 -0.56 -8.55
C LYS A 315 21.60 -0.36 -10.05
N LEU A 316 20.85 0.56 -10.64
CA LEU A 316 20.94 0.90 -12.07
C LEU A 316 22.34 1.42 -12.43
N ALA A 317 22.92 2.30 -11.61
CA ALA A 317 24.28 2.78 -11.78
C ALA A 317 25.29 1.61 -11.78
N ALA A 318 25.19 0.69 -10.80
CA ALA A 318 26.08 -0.47 -10.71
C ALA A 318 25.88 -1.51 -11.81
N GLU A 319 24.68 -1.62 -12.37
CA GLU A 319 24.41 -2.47 -13.54
C GLU A 319 24.96 -1.83 -14.82
N TRP A 320 24.80 -0.52 -14.97
CA TRP A 320 25.34 0.23 -16.10
C TRP A 320 26.86 0.17 -16.15
N GLU A 321 27.53 0.37 -15.01
CA GLU A 321 28.99 0.25 -14.88
C GLU A 321 29.49 -1.14 -15.29
N ARG A 322 28.75 -2.20 -14.96
CA ARG A 322 29.05 -3.57 -15.39
C ARG A 322 28.86 -3.79 -16.89
N GLN A 323 27.87 -3.16 -17.50
CA GLN A 323 27.55 -3.34 -18.92
C GLN A 323 28.48 -2.53 -19.85
N VAL A 324 29.00 -1.40 -19.36
CA VAL A 324 29.90 -0.54 -20.13
C VAL A 324 31.18 -0.27 -19.33
N PRO A 325 32.05 -1.29 -19.15
CA PRO A 325 33.31 -1.10 -18.45
C PRO A 325 34.17 -0.06 -19.19
N GLY A 326 34.58 0.99 -18.46
CA GLY A 326 35.37 2.09 -19.02
C GLY A 326 34.58 3.36 -19.36
N LEU A 327 33.26 3.39 -19.11
CA LEU A 327 32.55 4.67 -19.03
C LEU A 327 33.07 5.42 -17.80
N SER A 328 33.65 6.62 -17.97
CA SER A 328 34.13 7.39 -16.82
C SER A 328 32.95 7.67 -15.88
N GLU A 329 33.20 7.63 -14.57
CA GLU A 329 32.24 8.07 -13.53
C GLU A 329 31.64 9.44 -13.88
N GLU A 330 32.46 10.27 -14.53
CA GLU A 330 32.10 11.57 -15.09
C GLU A 330 31.05 11.50 -16.21
N LEU A 331 31.12 10.53 -17.12
CA LEU A 331 30.09 10.39 -18.17
C LEU A 331 28.74 9.95 -17.59
N LEU A 332 28.74 9.06 -16.59
CA LEU A 332 27.52 8.69 -15.88
C LEU A 332 26.94 9.89 -15.12
N ALA A 333 27.77 10.62 -14.37
CA ALA A 333 27.36 11.83 -13.67
C ALA A 333 26.78 12.87 -14.65
N ASN A 334 27.40 13.04 -15.82
CA ASN A 334 26.92 13.94 -16.87
C ASN A 334 25.57 13.48 -17.45
N GLN A 335 25.37 12.18 -17.67
CA GLN A 335 24.09 11.63 -18.14
C GLN A 335 22.98 11.82 -17.10
N MET A 336 23.25 11.53 -15.83
CA MET A 336 22.26 11.72 -14.76
C MET A 336 21.91 13.20 -14.55
N LYS A 337 22.91 14.08 -14.64
CA LYS A 337 22.71 15.53 -14.58
C LYS A 337 21.89 16.05 -15.76
N ALA A 338 22.08 15.49 -16.95
CA ALA A 338 21.26 15.81 -18.12
C ALA A 338 19.82 15.29 -17.98
N ALA A 339 19.62 14.13 -17.34
CA ALA A 339 18.30 13.56 -17.11
C ALA A 339 17.49 14.30 -16.03
N LEU A 340 18.14 14.98 -15.09
CA LEU A 340 17.52 15.74 -14.00
C LEU A 340 17.94 17.21 -14.02
N PRO A 341 17.54 17.98 -15.06
CA PRO A 341 17.89 19.38 -15.16
C PRO A 341 17.26 20.16 -14.01
N GLY A 342 18.07 20.96 -13.31
CA GLY A 342 17.60 21.72 -12.14
C GLY A 342 17.64 20.97 -10.82
N ALA A 343 18.19 19.74 -10.77
CA ALA A 343 18.46 19.08 -9.51
C ALA A 343 19.54 19.82 -8.69
N HIS A 344 19.34 19.86 -7.38
CA HIS A 344 20.26 20.41 -6.39
C HIS A 344 20.79 19.30 -5.46
N GLN A 345 21.82 19.61 -4.67
CA GLN A 345 22.30 18.77 -3.58
C GLN A 345 22.51 19.59 -2.30
N CYS A 346 22.47 18.93 -1.16
CA CYS A 346 22.73 19.55 0.13
C CYS A 346 24.18 20.03 0.19
N GLY A 347 24.39 21.33 0.43
CA GLY A 347 25.74 21.91 0.56
C GLY A 347 26.53 21.40 1.77
N HIS A 348 25.86 20.78 2.76
CA HIS A 348 26.51 20.27 3.96
C HIS A 348 26.96 18.80 3.85
N CYS A 349 26.08 17.90 3.41
CA CYS A 349 26.39 16.46 3.34
C CYS A 349 26.45 15.87 1.92
N GLY A 350 26.23 16.68 0.87
CA GLY A 350 26.23 16.22 -0.52
C GLY A 350 24.99 15.41 -0.92
N PHE A 351 23.97 15.30 -0.06
CA PHE A 351 22.76 14.54 -0.36
C PHE A 351 22.00 15.15 -1.56
N GLY A 352 21.78 14.35 -2.60
CA GLY A 352 21.06 14.71 -3.82
C GLY A 352 20.90 13.48 -4.72
N PRO A 353 20.14 13.58 -5.83
CA PRO A 353 19.49 14.79 -6.34
C PRO A 353 18.25 15.20 -5.53
N VAL A 354 18.07 16.50 -5.35
CA VAL A 354 16.83 17.11 -4.83
C VAL A 354 16.23 17.97 -5.94
N LEU A 355 15.06 17.57 -6.44
CA LEU A 355 14.31 18.38 -7.40
C LEU A 355 13.58 19.48 -6.65
N HIS A 356 13.73 20.70 -7.14
CA HIS A 356 13.10 21.87 -6.57
C HIS A 356 12.37 22.62 -7.68
N ASP A 357 11.05 22.61 -7.62
CA ASP A 357 10.23 22.95 -8.78
C ASP A 357 9.95 24.46 -8.89
N HIS A 358 9.69 25.20 -7.78
CA HIS A 358 8.97 26.48 -7.92
C HIS A 358 9.34 27.68 -7.00
N CYS A 359 10.27 27.63 -6.03
CA CYS A 359 10.56 28.78 -5.13
C CYS A 359 12.04 29.04 -4.77
N ASP A 360 12.67 30.08 -5.32
CA ASP A 360 14.08 30.42 -4.97
C ASP A 360 14.27 30.75 -3.48
N ASN A 361 13.23 31.30 -2.84
CA ASN A 361 13.18 31.54 -1.41
C ASN A 361 12.53 30.35 -0.69
N LEU A 362 13.37 29.41 -0.25
CA LEU A 362 12.96 28.22 0.48
C LEU A 362 12.36 28.57 1.85
N SER A 363 12.68 29.73 2.43
CA SER A 363 12.07 30.19 3.69
C SER A 363 10.59 30.51 3.57
N THR A 364 10.09 30.87 2.39
CA THR A 364 8.67 31.25 2.18
C THR A 364 7.72 30.14 2.59
N HIS A 365 8.07 28.90 2.27
CA HIS A 365 7.26 27.72 2.59
C HIS A 365 7.90 26.85 3.67
N HIS A 366 9.12 27.16 4.12
CA HIS A 366 9.71 26.42 5.24
C HIS A 366 8.86 26.66 6.48
N HIS A 367 8.43 25.57 7.12
CA HIS A 367 7.52 25.57 8.25
C HIS A 367 6.10 26.05 7.99
N GLU A 368 5.71 26.33 6.75
CA GLU A 368 4.31 26.63 6.41
C GLU A 368 3.44 25.41 6.69
N SER A 369 2.32 25.62 7.37
CA SER A 369 1.28 24.62 7.57
C SER A 369 0.27 24.68 6.43
N ARG A 370 0.23 23.67 5.57
CA ARG A 370 -0.83 23.49 4.57
C ARG A 370 -1.77 22.37 5.02
N GLY A 371 -2.94 22.77 5.50
CA GLY A 371 -3.83 21.87 6.23
C GLY A 371 -3.10 21.32 7.46
N ARG A 372 -2.93 20.00 7.51
CA ARG A 372 -2.32 19.28 8.64
C ARG A 372 -0.84 18.92 8.44
N THR A 373 -0.21 19.39 7.37
CA THR A 373 1.21 19.07 7.07
C THR A 373 2.06 20.33 7.19
N ARG A 374 3.17 20.25 7.91
CA ARG A 374 4.20 21.29 7.96
C ARG A 374 5.25 21.01 6.89
N ILE A 375 5.46 21.96 6.00
CA ILE A 375 6.46 21.84 4.93
C ILE A 375 7.85 22.01 5.55
N SER A 376 8.78 21.09 5.25
CA SER A 376 10.18 21.18 5.64
C SER A 376 11.06 21.07 4.41
N ASN A 377 11.72 22.19 4.09
CA ASN A 377 12.73 22.29 3.03
C ASN A 377 14.14 21.96 3.54
N ALA A 378 14.28 21.33 4.71
CA ALA A 378 15.58 20.89 5.24
C ALA A 378 16.05 19.60 4.55
N CYS A 379 17.37 19.38 4.54
CA CYS A 379 17.96 18.16 4.01
C CYS A 379 17.44 16.93 4.78
N PRO A 380 16.83 15.94 4.10
CA PRO A 380 16.27 14.79 4.78
C PRO A 380 17.35 13.87 5.37
N SER A 381 18.60 14.00 4.93
CA SER A 381 19.72 13.20 5.43
C SER A 381 20.39 13.80 6.67
N CYS A 382 20.48 15.13 6.80
CA CYS A 382 21.26 15.77 7.87
C CYS A 382 20.56 16.93 8.59
N GLY A 383 19.35 17.30 8.18
CA GLY A 383 18.59 18.41 8.76
C GLY A 383 19.08 19.81 8.37
N HIS A 384 20.14 19.94 7.57
CA HIS A 384 20.64 21.24 7.11
C HIS A 384 19.58 21.98 6.29
N PHE A 385 19.33 23.25 6.64
CA PHE A 385 18.42 24.13 5.92
C PHE A 385 19.15 25.40 5.49
N SER A 386 18.97 25.76 4.21
CA SER A 386 19.31 27.07 3.68
C SER A 386 18.03 27.73 3.19
N GLY A 387 17.79 28.99 3.60
CA GLY A 387 16.61 29.76 3.23
C GLY A 387 16.54 30.17 1.76
N ASN A 388 17.65 30.04 1.03
CA ASN A 388 17.72 30.33 -0.40
C ASN A 388 18.27 29.11 -1.14
N ILE A 389 17.73 28.85 -2.34
CA ILE A 389 18.17 27.77 -3.22
C ILE A 389 19.66 27.90 -3.62
N SER A 390 20.23 29.11 -3.58
CA SER A 390 21.66 29.34 -3.81
C SER A 390 22.57 28.65 -2.78
N GLY A 391 22.07 28.37 -1.57
CA GLY A 391 22.78 27.55 -0.56
C GLY A 391 22.67 26.05 -0.81
N TRP A 392 21.92 25.63 -1.83
CA TRP A 392 21.85 24.27 -2.33
C TRP A 392 22.58 24.21 -3.67
N PRO A 393 23.88 23.83 -3.71
CA PRO A 393 24.62 23.75 -4.96
C PRO A 393 23.90 22.85 -5.97
N ARG A 394 24.06 23.16 -7.26
CA ARG A 394 23.55 22.28 -8.33
C ARG A 394 24.13 20.88 -8.15
N TRP A 395 23.30 19.87 -8.40
CA TRP A 395 23.72 18.49 -8.27
C TRP A 395 24.88 18.20 -9.24
N ASP A 396 25.93 17.60 -8.71
CA ASP A 396 27.15 17.25 -9.45
C ASP A 396 27.03 15.95 -10.24
N GLY A 397 25.87 15.28 -10.16
CA GLY A 397 25.58 14.02 -10.85
C GLY A 397 26.08 12.78 -10.10
N ARG A 398 26.71 12.94 -8.93
CA ARG A 398 27.18 11.83 -8.10
C ARG A 398 26.12 11.48 -7.06
N ILE A 399 25.82 10.19 -6.93
CA ILE A 399 24.93 9.70 -5.86
C ILE A 399 25.77 9.61 -4.58
N CYS A 400 25.50 10.47 -3.61
CA CYS A 400 26.27 10.47 -2.38
C CYS A 400 25.96 9.22 -1.54
N HIS A 401 26.82 8.21 -1.60
CA HIS A 401 26.72 6.96 -0.84
C HIS A 401 26.77 7.14 0.68
N LEU A 402 27.07 8.35 1.19
CA LEU A 402 27.12 8.61 2.63
C LEU A 402 25.76 8.47 3.32
N ALA A 403 24.64 8.53 2.59
CA ALA A 403 23.34 8.13 3.11
C ALA A 403 23.26 6.62 3.42
N GLN A 404 24.01 5.77 2.71
CA GLN A 404 24.16 4.33 3.00
C GLN A 404 25.35 4.04 3.94
N ALA A 405 26.40 4.86 3.93
CA ALA A 405 27.59 4.63 4.75
C ALA A 405 27.37 4.93 6.24
N ARG A 406 26.52 5.92 6.58
CA ARG A 406 26.06 6.09 7.98
C ARG A 406 25.18 4.92 8.41
N SER A 407 24.31 4.41 7.55
CA SER A 407 23.49 3.21 7.84
C SER A 407 24.32 1.94 8.12
N THR A 408 25.43 1.72 7.42
CA THR A 408 26.20 0.46 7.55
C THR A 408 27.36 0.53 8.55
N LYS A 409 28.06 1.67 8.66
CA LYS A 409 29.16 1.85 9.62
C LYS A 409 28.64 2.20 11.02
N ASP A 410 27.56 2.97 11.13
CA ASP A 410 26.87 3.15 12.42
C ASP A 410 26.12 1.88 12.81
N SER A 411 25.61 1.04 11.89
CA SER A 411 24.99 -0.24 12.29
C SER A 411 25.94 -1.15 13.09
N ARG A 412 27.23 -1.19 12.78
CA ARG A 412 28.20 -1.96 13.58
C ARG A 412 28.46 -1.31 14.94
N ILE A 413 28.75 -0.02 14.95
CA ILE A 413 29.03 0.72 16.20
C ILE A 413 27.81 0.72 17.13
N TRP A 414 26.61 0.88 16.57
CA TRP A 414 25.35 0.90 17.31
C TRP A 414 24.92 -0.50 17.77
N LYS A 415 25.14 -1.56 16.98
CA LYS A 415 24.97 -2.96 17.44
C LYS A 415 25.92 -3.31 18.58
N GLU A 416 27.14 -2.78 18.55
CA GLU A 416 28.16 -3.02 19.58
C GLU A 416 27.87 -2.20 20.85
N GLN A 417 27.38 -0.96 20.70
CA GLN A 417 26.89 -0.14 21.82
C GLN A 417 25.64 -0.77 22.46
N MET A 418 24.65 -1.17 21.66
CA MET A 418 23.46 -1.88 22.18
C MET A 418 23.82 -3.18 22.90
N ARG A 419 24.79 -3.93 22.39
CA ARG A 419 25.26 -5.15 23.07
C ARG A 419 25.86 -4.81 24.44
N ARG A 420 26.68 -3.76 24.54
CA ARG A 420 27.26 -3.31 25.81
C ARG A 420 26.20 -2.82 26.79
N ASP A 421 25.24 -2.03 26.32
CA ASP A 421 24.17 -1.50 27.16
C ASP A 421 23.24 -2.62 27.66
N TYR A 422 22.97 -3.63 26.82
CA TYR A 422 22.24 -4.84 27.20
C TYR A 422 23.01 -5.69 28.21
N GLU A 423 24.31 -5.94 27.99
CA GLU A 423 25.15 -6.68 28.94
C GLU A 423 25.26 -5.97 30.30
N LEU A 424 25.32 -4.63 30.29
CA LEU A 424 25.32 -3.83 31.52
C LEU A 424 23.99 -3.95 32.27
N ALA A 425 22.86 -3.89 31.56
CA ALA A 425 21.53 -4.06 32.16
C ALA A 425 21.35 -5.46 32.77
N VAL A 426 21.85 -6.52 32.10
CA VAL A 426 21.83 -7.90 32.61
C VAL A 426 22.69 -8.04 33.87
N ARG A 427 23.87 -7.40 33.92
CA ARG A 427 24.71 -7.43 35.14
C ARG A 427 24.06 -6.71 36.31
N ILE A 428 23.48 -5.53 36.07
CA ILE A 428 22.80 -4.76 37.12
C ILE A 428 21.65 -5.57 37.73
N SER A 429 20.90 -6.30 36.91
CA SER A 429 19.77 -7.14 37.34
C SER A 429 20.17 -8.47 37.98
N GLN A 430 21.44 -8.90 37.88
CA GLN A 430 21.97 -10.07 38.60
C GLN A 430 22.62 -9.69 39.94
N THR A 431 22.95 -8.41 40.14
CA THR A 431 23.55 -7.88 41.38
C THR A 431 22.55 -7.17 42.29
N ALA A 432 21.33 -6.95 41.82
CA ALA A 432 20.16 -6.51 42.60
C ALA A 432 19.31 -7.73 42.92
#